data_AF-A0A3M1QX15-F1
#
_entry.id   AF-A0A3M1QX15-F1
#
_cell.length_a   1.000
_cell.length_b   1.000
_cell.length_c   1.000
_cell.angle_alpha   90.00
_cell.angle_beta   90.00
_cell.angle_gamma   90.00
#
_symmetry.space_group_name_H-M   'P 1'
#
loop_
_entity.id
_entity.type
_entity.pdbx_description
1 polymer ?
#
loop_
_entity_poly.entity_id
_entity_poly.type
_entity_poly.pdbx_seq_one_letter_code
_entity_poly.pdbx_strand_id
1 'polypeptide(L)'
;MVATIAVSLITPGSVFAGLQPCGSWQQIAPPQFQGADLMMYDVVAFAPDNASGFGLTFAPNGIDPASIILTHWDGVSWQVVDQVDLLNAPIPGIVRGVAAMGGSGPDNLWFAGTFDPAGFVFARPFLAHWDGASWSFEYPSSDGGSPIDIGYVSDNEIYLFGDNATPWVWDGSNLSLFSPFPPVSVGAPTASDAELTAPGAFWIAGHQSADVPPPSGLSLWHWDGGQWSEYLDSDVNFLTGDT
;
A
#
# COMPACT_ATOMS: atom_id res chain seq x y z
N MET A 1 10.38 -18.22 -0.68
CA MET A 1 11.57 -17.59 -1.28
C MET A 1 11.12 -16.18 -1.61
N VAL A 2 11.49 -15.20 -0.77
CA VAL A 2 10.95 -13.83 -0.85
C VAL A 2 11.73 -13.10 -1.93
N ALA A 3 11.05 -12.61 -2.96
CA ALA A 3 11.65 -11.72 -3.95
C ALA A 3 11.57 -10.29 -3.40
N THR A 4 12.67 -9.80 -2.85
CA THR A 4 12.83 -8.38 -2.53
C THR A 4 12.97 -7.62 -3.85
N ILE A 5 12.02 -6.75 -4.20
CA ILE A 5 12.22 -5.76 -5.27
C ILE A 5 13.00 -4.61 -4.63
N ALA A 6 14.32 -4.65 -4.73
CA ALA A 6 15.15 -3.50 -4.40
C ALA A 6 15.13 -2.52 -5.58
N VAL A 7 14.46 -1.38 -5.44
CA VAL A 7 14.63 -0.24 -6.35
C VAL A 7 15.93 0.45 -5.97
N SER A 8 17.00 0.19 -6.71
CA SER A 8 18.26 0.92 -6.54
C SER A 8 18.22 2.22 -7.34
N LEU A 9 18.26 3.37 -6.67
CA LEU A 9 18.49 4.68 -7.29
C LEU A 9 19.92 4.70 -7.87
N ILE A 10 20.03 4.82 -9.20
CA ILE A 10 21.33 4.89 -9.90
C ILE A 10 21.71 6.37 -10.10
N THR A 11 22.89 6.77 -9.63
CA THR A 11 23.46 8.09 -9.92
C THR A 11 23.95 8.18 -11.37
N PRO A 12 23.80 9.33 -12.06
CA PRO A 12 24.38 9.51 -13.40
C PRO A 12 25.91 9.64 -13.28
N GLY A 13 26.66 8.67 -13.81
CA GLY A 13 28.12 8.79 -13.96
C GLY A 13 28.93 7.50 -13.76
N SER A 14 28.33 6.44 -13.22
CA SER A 14 29.03 5.16 -13.02
C SER A 14 28.89 4.26 -14.25
N VAL A 15 29.94 4.13 -15.05
CA VAL A 15 29.99 3.17 -16.17
C VAL A 15 30.26 1.78 -15.59
N PHE A 16 29.20 1.00 -15.35
CA PHE A 16 29.37 -0.44 -15.13
C PHE A 16 29.57 -1.13 -16.48
N ALA A 17 30.77 -1.64 -16.71
CA ALA A 17 30.96 -2.71 -17.69
C ALA A 17 30.20 -3.96 -17.19
N GLY A 18 29.03 -4.24 -17.76
CA GLY A 18 28.38 -5.55 -17.59
C GLY A 18 26.91 -5.57 -17.15
N LEU A 19 26.19 -4.46 -17.08
CA LEU A 19 24.73 -4.54 -17.00
C LEU A 19 24.19 -5.01 -18.36
N GLN A 20 23.91 -6.31 -18.49
CA GLN A 20 23.05 -6.78 -19.57
C GLN A 20 21.72 -6.02 -19.47
N PRO A 21 21.20 -5.44 -20.57
CA PRO A 21 19.89 -4.81 -20.52
C PRO A 21 18.88 -5.86 -20.02
N CYS A 22 18.25 -5.57 -18.89
CA CYS A 22 17.26 -6.42 -18.24
C CYS A 22 15.97 -6.37 -19.04
N GLY A 23 15.95 -7.08 -20.18
CA GLY A 23 14.80 -7.10 -21.10
C GLY A 23 14.42 -5.73 -21.65
N SER A 24 13.28 -5.69 -22.33
CA SER A 24 12.60 -4.46 -22.76
C SER A 24 11.20 -4.46 -22.16
N TRP A 25 10.73 -3.30 -21.70
CA TRP A 25 9.34 -3.16 -21.26
C TRP A 25 8.39 -3.52 -22.40
N GLN A 26 7.48 -4.44 -22.12
CA GLN A 26 6.38 -4.79 -23.00
C GLN A 26 5.08 -4.36 -22.34
N GLN A 27 4.32 -3.50 -23.00
CA GLN A 27 2.97 -3.16 -22.56
C GLN A 27 2.04 -4.32 -22.86
N ILE A 28 1.26 -4.72 -21.86
CA ILE A 28 0.18 -5.71 -21.98
C ILE A 28 -1.12 -5.01 -21.63
N ALA A 29 -2.13 -5.17 -22.48
CA ALA A 29 -3.42 -4.55 -22.23
C ALA A 29 -4.09 -5.21 -21.00
N PRO A 30 -4.69 -4.41 -20.10
CA PRO A 30 -5.52 -4.96 -19.03
C PRO A 30 -6.78 -5.60 -19.62
N PRO A 31 -7.48 -6.46 -18.85
CA PRO A 31 -8.76 -7.00 -19.25
C PRO A 31 -9.73 -5.88 -19.62
N GLN A 32 -10.47 -6.06 -20.71
CA GLN A 32 -11.44 -5.05 -21.16
C GLN A 32 -12.74 -5.19 -20.36
N PHE A 33 -13.22 -4.09 -19.78
CA PHE A 33 -14.51 -4.03 -19.08
C PHE A 33 -15.52 -3.30 -19.95
N GLN A 34 -16.72 -3.88 -20.12
CA GLN A 34 -17.77 -3.22 -20.87
C GLN A 34 -18.34 -2.05 -20.07
N GLY A 35 -18.20 -0.83 -20.58
CA GLY A 35 -18.95 0.34 -20.10
C GLY A 35 -18.39 1.05 -18.87
N ALA A 36 -17.18 0.71 -18.41
CA ALA A 36 -16.49 1.43 -17.34
C ALA A 36 -15.00 1.57 -17.63
N ASP A 37 -14.42 2.74 -17.34
CA ASP A 37 -12.98 2.92 -17.29
C ASP A 37 -12.43 2.15 -16.09
N LEU A 38 -11.52 1.20 -16.33
CA LEU A 38 -10.77 0.52 -15.27
C LEU A 38 -9.48 1.29 -15.00
N MET A 39 -9.31 1.73 -13.77
CA MET A 39 -8.03 2.24 -13.29
C MET A 39 -7.35 1.14 -12.47
N MET A 40 -6.19 0.65 -12.92
CA MET A 40 -5.36 -0.27 -12.13
C MET A 40 -4.66 0.52 -11.03
N TYR A 41 -4.73 0.02 -9.80
CA TYR A 41 -4.20 0.71 -8.61
C TYR A 41 -2.91 0.08 -8.12
N ASP A 42 -2.87 -1.25 -8.02
CA ASP A 42 -1.74 -1.94 -7.43
C ASP A 42 -1.56 -3.34 -8.03
N VAL A 43 -0.39 -3.94 -7.81
CA VAL A 43 0.02 -5.27 -8.28
C VAL A 43 0.96 -5.96 -7.28
N VAL A 44 0.66 -7.21 -6.93
CA VAL A 44 1.56 -8.10 -6.17
C VAL A 44 2.04 -9.24 -7.06
N ALA A 45 3.35 -9.39 -7.19
CA ALA A 45 3.97 -10.45 -7.99
C ALA A 45 4.50 -11.58 -7.12
N PHE A 46 4.05 -12.81 -7.37
CA PHE A 46 4.48 -14.03 -6.66
C PHE A 46 5.52 -14.83 -7.45
N ALA A 47 5.37 -14.86 -8.78
CA ALA A 47 6.27 -15.50 -9.74
C ALA A 47 6.11 -14.86 -11.14
N PRO A 48 6.99 -15.15 -12.12
CA PRO A 48 6.88 -14.59 -13.47
C PRO A 48 5.54 -14.86 -14.18
N ASP A 49 4.86 -15.93 -13.79
CA ASP A 49 3.58 -16.42 -14.30
C ASP A 49 2.46 -16.39 -13.26
N ASN A 50 2.68 -15.67 -12.15
CA ASN A 50 1.73 -15.59 -11.06
C ASN A 50 1.83 -14.22 -10.39
N ALA A 51 0.93 -13.32 -10.76
CA ALA A 51 0.77 -12.03 -10.09
C ALA A 51 -0.72 -11.70 -9.97
N SER A 52 -1.08 -10.94 -8.95
CA SER A 52 -2.43 -10.42 -8.77
C SER A 52 -2.40 -8.90 -8.86
N GLY A 53 -3.39 -8.34 -9.51
CA GLY A 53 -3.57 -6.91 -9.68
C GLY A 53 -4.99 -6.53 -9.32
N PHE A 54 -5.23 -5.30 -8.86
CA PHE A 54 -6.58 -4.80 -8.74
C PHE A 54 -6.73 -3.44 -9.38
N GLY A 55 -7.95 -3.18 -9.83
CA GLY A 55 -8.39 -1.87 -10.21
C GLY A 55 -9.73 -1.52 -9.62
N LEU A 56 -10.14 -0.27 -9.79
CA LEU A 56 -11.44 0.21 -9.36
C LEU A 56 -12.28 0.60 -10.58
N THR A 57 -13.57 0.29 -10.49
CA THR A 57 -14.60 0.99 -11.27
C THR A 57 -15.25 2.05 -10.39
N PHE A 58 -15.83 3.07 -11.01
CA PHE A 58 -16.45 4.19 -10.30
C PHE A 58 -17.96 4.23 -10.53
N ALA A 59 -18.69 4.69 -9.51
CA ALA A 59 -20.11 4.96 -9.61
C ALA A 59 -20.38 6.09 -10.64
N PRO A 60 -21.63 6.30 -11.10
CA PRO A 60 -21.95 7.34 -12.08
C PRO A 60 -21.60 8.78 -11.65
N ASN A 61 -21.35 9.01 -10.36
CA ASN A 61 -20.87 10.31 -9.87
C ASN A 61 -19.38 10.56 -10.18
N GLY A 62 -18.65 9.53 -10.63
CA GLY A 62 -17.24 9.57 -11.01
C GLY A 62 -16.27 9.77 -9.85
N ILE A 63 -16.74 9.68 -8.61
CA ILE A 63 -15.94 9.95 -7.40
C ILE A 63 -15.85 8.72 -6.54
N ASP A 64 -16.99 8.07 -6.26
CA ASP A 64 -17.01 6.95 -5.33
C ASP A 64 -16.70 5.65 -6.08
N PRO A 65 -15.77 4.82 -5.59
CA PRO A 65 -15.51 3.51 -6.16
C PRO A 65 -16.77 2.63 -6.04
N ALA A 66 -17.15 2.01 -7.14
CA ALA A 66 -18.29 1.08 -7.21
C ALA A 66 -17.85 -0.36 -7.01
N SER A 67 -16.69 -0.76 -7.53
CA SER A 67 -16.21 -2.13 -7.36
C SER A 67 -14.70 -2.23 -7.34
N ILE A 68 -14.18 -3.19 -6.57
CA ILE A 68 -12.83 -3.72 -6.78
C ILE A 68 -12.92 -4.77 -7.87
N ILE A 69 -12.03 -4.67 -8.84
CA ILE A 69 -11.82 -5.65 -9.88
C ILE A 69 -10.52 -6.39 -9.56
N LEU A 70 -10.62 -7.64 -9.14
CA LEU A 70 -9.46 -8.49 -8.92
C LEU A 70 -9.06 -9.17 -10.23
N THR A 71 -7.78 -9.07 -10.55
CA THR A 71 -7.18 -9.64 -11.75
C THR A 71 -5.98 -10.51 -11.42
N HIS A 72 -5.69 -11.47 -12.29
CA HIS A 72 -4.57 -12.38 -12.17
C HIS A 72 -3.80 -12.48 -13.49
N TRP A 73 -2.48 -12.58 -13.37
CA TRP A 73 -1.53 -12.76 -14.46
C TRP A 73 -1.04 -14.19 -14.48
N ASP A 74 -1.21 -14.84 -15.63
CA ASP A 74 -0.87 -16.25 -15.86
C ASP A 74 0.47 -16.47 -16.59
N GLY A 75 1.28 -15.41 -16.76
CA GLY A 75 2.51 -15.44 -17.57
C GLY A 75 2.33 -15.03 -19.03
N VAL A 76 1.10 -14.86 -19.49
CA VAL A 76 0.77 -14.51 -20.88
C VAL A 76 -0.24 -13.36 -20.96
N SER A 77 -1.26 -13.37 -20.11
CA SER A 77 -2.35 -12.40 -20.11
C SER A 77 -2.89 -12.14 -18.71
N TRP A 78 -3.47 -10.95 -18.52
CA TRP A 78 -4.27 -10.65 -17.35
C TRP A 78 -5.70 -11.15 -17.54
N GLN A 79 -6.28 -11.74 -16.50
CA GLN A 79 -7.65 -12.24 -16.45
C GLN A 79 -8.37 -11.69 -15.23
N VAL A 80 -9.68 -11.53 -15.32
CA VAL A 80 -10.52 -11.14 -14.17
C VAL A 80 -10.80 -12.38 -13.33
N VAL A 81 -10.48 -12.32 -12.05
CA VAL A 81 -10.75 -13.40 -11.09
C VAL A 81 -12.09 -13.16 -10.40
N ASP A 82 -12.28 -11.95 -9.88
CA ASP A 82 -13.48 -11.61 -9.15
C ASP A 82 -13.79 -10.10 -9.19
N GLN A 83 -15.02 -9.75 -8.85
CA GLN A 83 -15.48 -8.38 -8.70
C GLN A 83 -16.31 -8.26 -7.43
N VAL A 84 -15.90 -7.37 -6.52
CA VAL A 84 -16.69 -7.06 -5.32
C VAL A 84 -17.37 -5.70 -5.45
N ASP A 85 -18.69 -5.69 -5.27
CA ASP A 85 -19.52 -4.49 -5.26
C ASP A 85 -19.38 -3.76 -3.92
N LEU A 86 -18.65 -2.64 -3.93
CA LEU A 86 -18.40 -1.83 -2.74
C LEU A 86 -19.62 -1.03 -2.30
N LEU A 87 -20.61 -0.82 -3.17
CA LEU A 87 -21.84 -0.11 -2.83
C LEU A 87 -22.76 -0.95 -1.92
N ASN A 88 -22.64 -2.27 -2.01
CA ASN A 88 -23.42 -3.24 -1.25
C ASN A 88 -22.57 -4.09 -0.29
N ALA A 89 -21.27 -3.80 -0.18
CA ALA A 89 -20.37 -4.46 0.77
C ALA A 89 -20.82 -4.19 2.22
N PRO A 90 -20.54 -5.10 3.17
CA PRO A 90 -20.89 -4.94 4.58
C PRO A 90 -19.98 -3.93 5.31
N ILE A 91 -19.65 -2.81 4.65
CA ILE A 91 -18.85 -1.70 5.18
C ILE A 91 -19.82 -0.65 5.74
N PRO A 92 -19.65 -0.17 6.98
CA PRO A 92 -20.60 0.72 7.63
C PRO A 92 -20.48 2.18 7.17
N GLY A 93 -20.38 2.43 5.86
CA GLY A 93 -20.22 3.76 5.28
C GLY A 93 -19.94 3.74 3.78
N ILE A 94 -19.55 4.89 3.24
CA ILE A 94 -19.22 5.04 1.82
C ILE A 94 -17.71 4.80 1.65
N VAL A 95 -17.34 3.82 0.85
CA VAL A 95 -15.92 3.60 0.50
C VAL A 95 -15.41 4.78 -0.32
N ARG A 96 -14.26 5.33 0.07
CA ARG A 96 -13.59 6.45 -0.59
C ARG A 96 -12.45 6.00 -1.50
N GLY A 97 -11.80 4.91 -1.14
CA GLY A 97 -10.74 4.33 -1.95
C GLY A 97 -10.26 2.99 -1.42
N VAL A 98 -9.61 2.23 -2.29
CA VAL A 98 -8.79 1.08 -1.96
C VAL A 98 -7.42 1.42 -2.49
N ALA A 99 -6.43 1.48 -1.60
CA ALA A 99 -5.14 2.06 -1.89
C ALA A 99 -4.11 1.03 -2.34
N ALA A 100 -4.06 -0.11 -1.65
CA ALA A 100 -3.01 -1.10 -1.84
C ALA A 100 -3.49 -2.52 -1.51
N MET A 101 -2.74 -3.51 -2.00
CA MET A 101 -2.94 -4.92 -1.72
C MET A 101 -1.63 -5.64 -1.35
N GLY A 102 -1.75 -6.67 -0.53
CA GLY A 102 -0.67 -7.60 -0.21
C GLY A 102 -1.23 -9.00 -0.02
N GLY A 103 -0.38 -10.00 0.16
CA GLY A 103 -0.86 -11.36 0.41
C GLY A 103 0.20 -12.43 0.19
N SER A 104 -0.19 -13.69 0.41
CA SER A 104 0.70 -14.85 0.19
C SER A 104 0.50 -15.53 -1.15
N GLY A 105 -0.56 -15.19 -1.89
CA GLY A 105 -0.87 -15.79 -3.18
C GLY A 105 -2.19 -15.28 -3.77
N PRO A 106 -2.57 -15.73 -4.98
CA PRO A 106 -3.78 -15.27 -5.66
C PRO A 106 -5.09 -15.60 -4.93
N ASP A 107 -5.06 -16.61 -4.07
CA ASP A 107 -6.18 -17.07 -3.24
C ASP A 107 -6.06 -16.58 -1.78
N ASN A 108 -5.13 -15.68 -1.48
CA ASN A 108 -5.00 -15.09 -0.15
C ASN A 108 -4.43 -13.67 -0.27
N LEU A 109 -5.34 -12.73 -0.47
CA LEU A 109 -5.03 -11.32 -0.73
C LEU A 109 -5.76 -10.43 0.26
N TRP A 110 -5.08 -9.39 0.71
CA TRP A 110 -5.56 -8.40 1.65
C TRP A 110 -5.48 -7.01 1.02
N PHE A 111 -6.50 -6.18 1.24
CA PHE A 111 -6.65 -4.87 0.62
C PHE A 111 -6.91 -3.82 1.67
N ALA A 112 -6.17 -2.72 1.62
CA ALA A 112 -6.34 -1.60 2.52
C ALA A 112 -7.08 -0.47 1.82
N GLY A 113 -8.02 0.17 2.51
CA GLY A 113 -8.75 1.29 1.96
C GLY A 113 -9.36 2.19 3.02
N THR A 114 -10.15 3.15 2.58
CA THR A 114 -10.88 4.09 3.45
C THR A 114 -12.36 4.09 3.20
N PHE A 115 -13.13 4.32 4.25
CA PHE A 115 -14.57 4.57 4.17
C PHE A 115 -14.99 5.70 5.11
N ASP A 116 -16.08 6.37 4.75
CA ASP A 116 -16.72 7.41 5.55
C ASP A 116 -17.93 6.82 6.29
N PRO A 117 -17.83 6.56 7.60
CA PRO A 117 -18.96 6.10 8.37
C PRO A 117 -20.03 7.19 8.51
N ALA A 118 -21.29 6.76 8.50
CA ALA A 118 -22.41 7.68 8.63
C ALA A 118 -22.32 8.48 9.95
N GLY A 119 -22.34 9.82 9.85
CA GLY A 119 -22.35 10.70 11.01
C GLY A 119 -20.97 11.05 11.59
N PHE A 120 -19.89 10.65 10.94
CA PHE A 120 -18.52 11.01 11.32
C PHE A 120 -17.91 12.04 10.36
N VAL A 121 -16.91 12.76 10.85
CA VAL A 121 -16.22 13.83 10.09
C VAL A 121 -14.96 13.30 9.40
N PHE A 122 -14.41 12.18 9.88
CA PHE A 122 -13.16 11.61 9.39
C PHE A 122 -13.40 10.24 8.76
N ALA A 123 -12.68 9.98 7.67
CA ALA A 123 -12.59 8.66 7.08
C ALA A 123 -11.98 7.67 8.09
N ARG A 124 -12.20 6.37 7.87
CA ARG A 124 -11.62 5.28 8.64
C ARG A 124 -10.97 4.27 7.72
N PRO A 125 -9.89 3.61 8.16
CA PRO A 125 -9.33 2.51 7.40
C PRO A 125 -10.28 1.32 7.44
N PHE A 126 -10.25 0.50 6.40
CA PHE A 126 -10.76 -0.87 6.43
C PHE A 126 -9.72 -1.79 5.81
N LEU A 127 -9.87 -3.08 6.13
CA LEU A 127 -9.10 -4.16 5.56
C LEU A 127 -10.09 -5.15 4.94
N ALA A 128 -9.90 -5.49 3.67
CA ALA A 128 -10.68 -6.53 3.00
C ALA A 128 -9.80 -7.74 2.73
N HIS A 129 -10.33 -8.95 2.88
CA HIS A 129 -9.60 -10.19 2.66
C HIS A 129 -10.32 -11.02 1.60
N TRP A 130 -9.58 -11.47 0.60
CA TRP A 130 -9.99 -12.43 -0.41
C TRP A 130 -9.31 -13.77 -0.13
N ASP A 131 -10.11 -14.81 0.11
CA ASP A 131 -9.64 -16.17 0.44
C ASP A 131 -9.64 -17.14 -0.76
N GLY A 132 -9.74 -16.63 -1.99
CA GLY A 132 -9.87 -17.43 -3.20
C GLY A 132 -11.31 -17.77 -3.58
N ALA A 133 -12.27 -17.53 -2.70
CA ALA A 133 -13.68 -17.80 -2.96
C ALA A 133 -14.64 -16.71 -2.45
N SER A 134 -14.27 -15.99 -1.41
CA SER A 134 -15.12 -15.04 -0.73
C SER A 134 -14.34 -13.87 -0.14
N TRP A 135 -15.06 -12.77 0.07
CA TRP A 135 -14.54 -11.56 0.69
C TRP A 135 -14.98 -11.45 2.14
N SER A 136 -14.07 -11.08 3.03
CA SER A 136 -14.38 -10.58 4.37
C SER A 136 -13.87 -9.14 4.53
N PHE A 137 -14.44 -8.41 5.49
CA PHE A 137 -14.14 -6.98 5.70
C PHE A 137 -14.02 -6.70 7.19
N GLU A 138 -12.91 -6.09 7.57
CA GLU A 138 -12.55 -5.72 8.93
C GLU A 138 -12.36 -4.20 9.04
N TYR A 139 -12.77 -3.62 10.15
CA TYR A 139 -12.72 -2.16 10.36
C TYR A 139 -12.52 -1.83 11.85
N PRO A 140 -11.81 -0.74 12.19
CA PRO A 140 -11.57 -0.37 13.56
C PRO A 140 -12.79 0.32 14.19
N SER A 141 -12.85 0.30 15.53
CA SER A 141 -13.86 1.04 16.28
C SER A 141 -13.58 2.55 16.40
N SER A 142 -12.34 2.98 16.16
CA SER A 142 -11.89 4.37 16.30
C SER A 142 -11.61 5.01 14.95
N ASP A 143 -11.60 6.34 14.94
CA ASP A 143 -11.19 7.12 13.77
C ASP A 143 -9.71 6.83 13.44
N GLY A 144 -9.36 6.95 12.16
CA GLY A 144 -8.04 6.59 11.67
C GLY A 144 -7.70 7.22 10.34
N GLY A 145 -6.42 7.52 10.14
CA GLY A 145 -5.91 8.08 8.88
C GLY A 145 -6.18 7.17 7.67
N SER A 146 -5.95 7.73 6.48
CA SER A 146 -6.20 7.04 5.22
C SER A 146 -5.03 6.13 4.86
N PRO A 147 -5.22 4.80 4.74
CA PRO A 147 -4.18 3.93 4.22
C PRO A 147 -3.84 4.31 2.79
N ILE A 148 -2.54 4.33 2.51
CA ILE A 148 -1.97 4.47 1.17
C ILE A 148 -1.26 3.19 0.74
N ASP A 149 -0.85 2.36 1.70
CA ASP A 149 -0.03 1.18 1.46
C ASP A 149 -0.26 0.09 2.52
N ILE A 150 0.13 -1.15 2.21
CA ILE A 150 -0.05 -2.34 3.03
C ILE A 150 1.20 -3.22 3.10
N GLY A 151 1.65 -3.51 4.32
CA GLY A 151 2.70 -4.48 4.59
C GLY A 151 2.12 -5.81 5.05
N TYR A 152 2.04 -6.79 4.15
CA TYR A 152 1.61 -8.15 4.50
C TYR A 152 2.78 -8.99 5.06
N VAL A 153 2.71 -9.37 6.34
CA VAL A 153 3.64 -10.34 6.96
C VAL A 153 3.02 -11.74 6.98
N SER A 154 1.78 -11.83 7.47
CA SER A 154 0.96 -13.04 7.52
C SER A 154 -0.52 -12.69 7.69
N ASP A 155 -1.41 -13.67 7.63
CA ASP A 155 -2.85 -13.47 7.88
C ASP A 155 -3.18 -12.89 9.27
N ASN A 156 -2.22 -12.93 10.20
CA ASN A 156 -2.37 -12.42 11.55
C ASN A 156 -1.45 -11.22 11.84
N GLU A 157 -0.76 -10.70 10.83
CA GLU A 157 0.16 -9.56 11.01
C GLU A 157 0.21 -8.78 9.70
N ILE A 158 -0.56 -7.71 9.64
CA ILE A 158 -0.66 -6.86 8.46
C ILE A 158 -0.60 -5.41 8.90
N TYR A 159 0.27 -4.64 8.28
CA TYR A 159 0.44 -3.22 8.54
C TYR A 159 -0.25 -2.40 7.47
N LEU A 160 -0.96 -1.34 7.85
CA LEU A 160 -1.51 -0.36 6.92
C LEU A 160 -0.84 0.97 7.19
N PHE A 161 -0.24 1.58 6.18
CA PHE A 161 0.52 2.82 6.29
C PHE A 161 -0.29 3.96 5.66
N GLY A 162 -0.26 5.17 6.22
CA GLY A 162 -1.20 6.22 5.81
C GLY A 162 -0.79 7.66 6.13
N ASP A 163 -1.72 8.58 5.87
CA ASP A 163 -1.56 10.04 5.93
C ASP A 163 -1.16 10.63 7.29
N ASN A 164 -1.21 9.86 8.38
CA ASN A 164 -0.71 10.26 9.70
C ASN A 164 0.60 9.53 10.11
N ALA A 165 1.22 8.78 9.19
CA ALA A 165 2.37 7.86 9.30
C ALA A 165 2.37 6.87 10.48
N THR A 166 1.40 6.93 11.38
CA THR A 166 1.13 5.89 12.37
C THR A 166 0.52 4.70 11.65
N PRO A 167 1.21 3.56 11.53
CA PRO A 167 0.60 2.42 10.88
C PRO A 167 -0.58 1.91 11.71
N TRP A 168 -1.52 1.26 11.05
CA TRP A 168 -2.42 0.33 11.72
C TRP A 168 -1.83 -1.06 11.65
N VAL A 169 -2.15 -1.91 12.63
CA VAL A 169 -1.80 -3.32 12.63
C VAL A 169 -3.06 -4.15 12.80
N TRP A 170 -3.20 -5.14 11.92
CA TRP A 170 -4.11 -6.27 12.06
C TRP A 170 -3.38 -7.42 12.73
N ASP A 171 -3.92 -7.90 13.85
CA ASP A 171 -3.32 -8.99 14.65
C ASP A 171 -3.95 -10.38 14.42
N GLY A 172 -4.77 -10.52 13.37
CA GLY A 172 -5.58 -11.72 13.12
C GLY A 172 -6.99 -11.65 13.73
N SER A 173 -7.27 -10.66 14.58
CA SER A 173 -8.57 -10.51 15.22
C SER A 173 -9.04 -9.06 15.35
N ASN A 174 -8.12 -8.10 15.33
CA ASN A 174 -8.41 -6.70 15.55
C ASN A 174 -7.50 -5.81 14.70
N LEU A 175 -8.11 -4.82 14.05
CA LEU A 175 -7.41 -3.74 13.36
C LEU A 175 -7.28 -2.56 14.32
N SER A 176 -6.05 -2.24 14.73
CA SER A 176 -5.78 -1.22 15.74
C SER A 176 -4.59 -0.33 15.37
N LEU A 177 -4.49 0.85 15.99
CA LEU A 177 -3.33 1.72 15.79
C LEU A 177 -2.07 1.02 16.30
N PHE A 178 -1.03 0.99 15.47
CA PHE A 178 0.27 0.50 15.87
C PHE A 178 0.90 1.42 16.92
N SER A 179 1.52 0.82 17.91
CA SER A 179 2.23 1.50 18.99
C SER A 179 3.52 0.72 19.30
N PRO A 180 4.65 1.40 19.55
CA PRO A 180 4.80 2.85 19.71
C PRO A 180 4.72 3.63 18.39
N PHE A 181 4.36 4.90 18.48
CA PHE A 181 4.33 5.81 17.33
C PHE A 181 5.75 6.19 16.86
N PRO A 182 5.94 6.45 15.56
CA PRO A 182 7.22 6.97 15.07
C PRO A 182 7.56 8.29 15.79
N PRO A 183 8.84 8.51 16.13
CA PRO A 183 9.30 9.76 16.67
C PRO A 183 9.09 10.83 15.61
N VAL A 184 8.47 11.94 16.01
CA VAL A 184 8.33 13.12 15.17
C VAL A 184 9.09 14.26 15.80
N SER A 185 10.16 14.69 15.13
CA SER A 185 10.95 15.85 15.53
C SER A 185 10.24 17.17 15.22
N VAL A 186 9.45 17.25 14.13
CA VAL A 186 8.62 18.43 13.75
C VAL A 186 7.38 18.00 12.94
N GLY A 187 6.20 18.52 13.27
CA GLY A 187 4.97 18.34 12.48
C GLY A 187 4.33 16.95 12.56
N ALA A 188 3.20 16.77 11.85
CA ALA A 188 2.60 15.45 11.67
C ALA A 188 3.27 14.77 10.47
N PRO A 189 3.68 13.50 10.58
CA PRO A 189 4.32 12.79 9.49
C PRO A 189 3.25 12.27 8.52
N THR A 190 3.47 12.45 7.22
CA THR A 190 2.59 11.90 6.17
C THR A 190 3.37 10.83 5.43
N ALA A 191 2.91 9.57 5.49
CA ALA A 191 3.51 8.52 4.67
C ALA A 191 3.25 8.79 3.18
N SER A 192 4.15 8.33 2.33
CA SER A 192 3.99 8.32 0.87
C SER A 192 4.19 6.92 0.31
N ASP A 193 4.97 6.09 1.00
CA ASP A 193 5.27 4.70 0.62
C ASP A 193 5.77 3.94 1.86
N ALA A 194 5.61 2.62 1.93
CA ALA A 194 6.14 1.83 3.04
C ALA A 194 6.47 0.39 2.65
N GLU A 195 7.66 -0.07 3.03
CA GLU A 195 8.12 -1.41 2.65
C GLU A 195 8.53 -2.22 3.88
N LEU A 196 8.11 -3.49 3.91
CA LEU A 196 8.57 -4.45 4.90
C LEU A 196 10.00 -4.88 4.57
N THR A 197 10.91 -4.79 5.53
CA THR A 197 12.27 -5.33 5.37
C THR A 197 12.42 -6.71 5.99
N ALA A 198 11.60 -7.02 6.99
CA ALA A 198 11.48 -8.33 7.62
C ALA A 198 10.14 -8.42 8.38
N PRO A 199 9.71 -9.60 8.84
CA PRO A 199 8.60 -9.71 9.79
C PRO A 199 8.81 -8.79 11.00
N GLY A 200 7.85 -7.89 11.24
CA GLY A 200 7.91 -6.91 12.32
C GLY A 200 8.92 -5.77 12.13
N ALA A 201 9.56 -5.62 10.97
CA ALA A 201 10.47 -4.51 10.67
C ALA A 201 10.17 -3.89 9.30
N PHE A 202 10.14 -2.56 9.24
CA PHE A 202 9.68 -1.84 8.05
C PHE A 202 10.21 -0.42 7.98
N TRP A 203 10.21 0.11 6.75
CA TRP A 203 10.51 1.50 6.46
C TRP A 203 9.26 2.21 6.00
N ILE A 204 9.11 3.45 6.42
CA ILE A 204 8.09 4.38 5.91
C ILE A 204 8.84 5.56 5.31
N ALA A 205 8.57 5.83 4.04
CA ALA A 205 9.01 7.04 3.37
C ALA A 205 7.86 8.03 3.31
N GLY A 206 8.14 9.31 3.57
CA GLY A 206 7.11 10.32 3.59
C GLY A 206 7.67 11.73 3.73
N HIS A 207 6.79 12.65 4.10
CA HIS A 207 7.14 14.04 4.31
C HIS A 207 6.53 14.56 5.61
N GLN A 208 7.19 15.54 6.21
CA GLN A 208 6.64 16.28 7.36
C GLN A 208 5.69 17.38 6.85
N SER A 209 4.53 17.54 7.48
CA SER A 209 3.54 18.54 7.05
C SER A 209 4.09 19.97 7.15
N ALA A 210 3.70 20.81 6.18
CA ALA A 210 4.27 22.14 5.93
C ALA A 210 3.82 23.26 6.89
N ASP A 211 3.15 22.92 8.00
CA ASP A 211 2.53 23.92 8.89
C ASP A 211 3.55 24.71 9.73
N VAL A 212 4.83 24.33 9.71
CA VAL A 212 5.93 25.04 10.41
C VAL A 212 7.12 25.21 9.47
N PRO A 213 7.66 26.44 9.28
CA PRO A 213 8.91 26.66 8.55
C PRO A 213 10.14 26.01 9.23
N PRO A 214 11.13 25.47 8.49
CA PRO A 214 11.27 25.45 7.03
C PRO A 214 10.39 24.37 6.35
N PRO A 215 10.11 24.49 5.04
CA PRO A 215 9.18 23.60 4.34
C PRO A 215 9.63 22.14 4.30
N SER A 216 8.64 21.24 4.34
CA SER A 216 8.62 19.83 3.91
C SER A 216 9.97 19.25 3.46
N GLY A 217 10.64 18.54 4.38
CA GLY A 217 11.74 17.64 4.04
C GLY A 217 11.22 16.21 3.84
N LEU A 218 11.88 15.45 2.97
CA LEU A 218 11.75 13.99 2.95
C LEU A 218 12.10 13.46 4.34
N SER A 219 11.34 12.49 4.83
CA SER A 219 11.61 11.79 6.07
C SER A 219 11.49 10.30 5.84
N LEU A 220 12.41 9.55 6.44
CA LEU A 220 12.39 8.11 6.51
C LEU A 220 12.26 7.70 7.96
N TRP A 221 11.28 6.85 8.27
CA TRP A 221 11.14 6.23 9.57
C TRP A 221 11.40 4.74 9.44
N HIS A 222 12.25 4.20 10.31
CA HIS A 222 12.57 2.78 10.37
C HIS A 222 12.12 2.21 11.69
N TRP A 223 11.30 1.16 11.64
CA TRP A 223 11.00 0.32 12.78
C TRP A 223 11.80 -0.98 12.66
N ASP A 224 12.64 -1.27 13.65
CA ASP A 224 13.53 -2.45 13.64
C ASP A 224 12.94 -3.69 14.35
N GLY A 225 11.68 -3.63 14.79
CA GLY A 225 11.04 -4.65 15.63
C GLY A 225 10.98 -4.31 17.11
N GLY A 226 11.64 -3.24 17.56
CA GLY A 226 11.54 -2.77 18.95
C GLY A 226 11.75 -1.28 19.15
N GLN A 227 12.40 -0.60 18.22
CA GLN A 227 12.71 0.82 18.29
C GLN A 227 12.52 1.50 16.94
N TRP A 228 12.18 2.78 17.03
CA TRP A 228 12.12 3.65 15.87
C TRP A 228 13.40 4.45 15.69
N SER A 229 13.79 4.63 14.43
CA SER A 229 14.80 5.62 14.00
C SER A 229 14.17 6.55 12.96
N GLU A 230 14.47 7.84 13.03
CA GLU A 230 14.07 8.87 12.04
C GLU A 230 15.32 9.37 11.31
N TYR A 231 15.21 9.54 10.00
CA TYR A 231 16.23 10.11 9.13
C TYR A 231 15.61 11.24 8.31
N LEU A 232 16.11 12.46 8.47
CA LEU A 232 15.61 13.64 7.77
C LEU A 232 16.44 13.92 6.53
N ASP A 233 15.92 14.69 5.58
CA ASP A 233 16.65 15.16 4.39
C ASP A 233 18.05 15.73 4.71
N SER A 234 18.21 16.44 5.85
CA SER A 234 19.53 16.92 6.32
C SER A 234 20.50 15.81 6.75
N ASP A 235 19.97 14.67 7.15
CA ASP A 235 20.70 13.47 7.57
C ASP A 235 20.91 12.48 6.40
N VAL A 236 20.12 12.62 5.32
CA VAL A 236 20.14 11.73 4.14
C VAL A 236 21.32 12.10 3.22
N ASN A 237 22.54 12.03 3.75
CA ASN A 237 23.78 12.00 2.95
C ASN A 237 24.06 10.59 2.39
N PHE A 238 23.04 9.86 1.92
CA PHE A 238 23.24 8.53 1.32
C PHE A 238 23.93 8.57 -0.06
N LEU A 239 24.27 9.76 -0.58
CA LEU A 239 24.82 9.94 -1.94
C LEU A 239 26.19 10.63 -2.01
N THR A 240 26.86 10.90 -0.88
CA THR A 240 28.27 11.32 -0.93
C THR A 240 29.11 10.44 -0.02
N GLY A 241 29.52 9.29 -0.57
CA GLY A 241 30.65 8.56 -0.01
C GLY A 241 31.91 9.41 -0.17
N ASP A 242 32.22 10.21 0.83
CA ASP A 242 33.53 10.82 1.05
C ASP A 242 33.88 10.68 2.54
N THR A 243 34.59 9.60 2.89
CA THR A 243 35.91 9.59 3.54
C THR A 243 36.47 8.18 3.66
#